data_AF-A0A815UGD5-F1
#
_entry.id   AF-A0A815UGD5-F1
#
_cell.length_a   1.000
_cell.length_b   1.000
_cell.length_c   1.000
_cell.angle_alpha   90.00
_cell.angle_beta   90.00
_cell.angle_gamma   90.00
#
_symmetry.space_group_name_H-M   'P 1'
#
loop_
_entity.id
_entity.type
_entity.pdbx_description
1 polymer ?
#
loop_
_entity_poly.entity_id
_entity_poly.type
_entity_poly.pdbx_seq_one_letter_code
_entity_poly.pdbx_strand_id
1 'polypeptide(L)'
;EEGRPLFADITQLPVDPLIDLPIGYLREEVEADYDVMDTWATSAVSPQLSSHGISTNFNVDLARHAKTFPADLRPQAHEILRTWAFYTILKAQLHENLLPWRNIMVSGWCLASDRSKMSKSKGNIIVPEELLAQYGSDVVRYWSAKSKLGADSAYSEDVIKNEITKARAYNKEGLDDKGQYSAIATLYQAVQILLKLLAPFIPHVTEEIWQILYSILNELRLPTLDLEAV
;
A
#
# COMPACT_ATOMS: atom_id res chain seq x y z
N GLU A 1 50.77 -3.27 6.01
CA GLU A 1 50.38 -4.26 4.99
C GLU A 1 49.67 -3.50 3.90
N GLU A 2 50.25 -3.43 2.71
CA GLU A 2 49.68 -2.72 1.56
C GLU A 2 48.44 -3.48 1.05
N GLY A 3 47.37 -2.76 0.72
CA GLY A 3 46.13 -3.33 0.18
C GLY A 3 45.13 -3.90 1.20
N ARG A 4 45.33 -3.69 2.50
CA ARG A 4 44.35 -4.09 3.53
C ARG A 4 43.16 -3.12 3.55
N PRO A 5 41.89 -3.58 3.45
CA PRO A 5 40.75 -2.68 3.59
C PRO A 5 40.65 -2.11 5.01
N LEU A 6 40.35 -0.82 5.10
CA LEU A 6 40.08 -0.11 6.35
C LEU A 6 38.58 0.18 6.42
N PHE A 7 37.94 -0.31 7.47
CA PHE A 7 36.51 -0.07 7.72
C PHE A 7 36.37 0.98 8.82
N ALA A 8 35.41 1.89 8.63
CA ALA A 8 35.03 2.84 9.67
C ALA A 8 34.40 2.10 10.85
N ASP A 9 34.76 2.53 12.07
CA ASP A 9 34.04 2.11 13.27
C ASP A 9 32.62 2.71 13.28
N ILE A 10 31.68 2.04 13.93
CA ILE A 10 30.28 2.52 14.04
C ILE A 10 30.20 3.93 14.63
N THR A 11 31.12 4.30 15.52
CA THR A 11 31.19 5.63 16.15
C THR A 11 31.68 6.72 15.20
N GLN A 12 32.30 6.36 14.07
CA GLN A 12 32.75 7.30 13.06
C GLN A 12 31.68 7.57 12.00
N LEU A 13 30.65 6.73 11.91
CA LEU A 13 29.62 6.87 10.89
C LEU A 13 28.74 8.11 11.14
N PRO A 14 28.36 8.86 10.08
CA PRO A 14 28.68 8.61 8.66
C PRO A 14 30.10 9.08 8.27
N VAL A 15 30.77 8.31 7.40
CA VAL A 15 32.10 8.63 6.84
C VAL A 15 32.01 8.75 5.32
N ASP A 16 32.60 9.80 4.76
CA ASP A 16 32.89 9.92 3.34
C ASP A 16 34.40 9.70 3.11
N PRO A 17 34.84 8.56 2.55
CA PRO A 17 36.27 8.26 2.40
C PRO A 17 37.02 9.24 1.49
N LEU A 18 36.30 10.02 0.66
CA LEU A 18 36.90 11.05 -0.20
C LEU A 18 37.29 12.31 0.59
N ILE A 19 36.68 12.53 1.76
CA ILE A 19 36.85 13.74 2.58
C ILE A 19 37.48 13.40 3.93
N ASP A 20 36.96 12.37 4.58
CA ASP A 20 37.37 11.94 5.91
C ASP A 20 38.60 11.02 5.86
N LEU A 21 39.30 10.91 6.98
CA LEU A 21 40.46 10.02 7.14
C LEU A 21 40.17 8.95 8.20
N PRO A 22 40.62 7.70 7.98
CA PRO A 22 40.64 6.68 9.03
C PRO A 22 41.46 7.16 10.24
N ILE A 23 41.03 6.80 11.45
CA ILE A 23 41.74 7.19 12.68
C ILE A 23 43.16 6.63 12.65
N GLY A 24 44.14 7.52 12.82
CA GLY A 24 45.56 7.15 12.89
C GLY A 24 46.26 7.03 11.54
N TYR A 25 45.63 7.47 10.44
CA TYR A 25 46.23 7.47 9.11
C TYR A 25 46.31 8.88 8.53
N LEU A 26 47.40 9.16 7.81
CA LEU A 26 47.55 10.33 6.96
C LEU A 26 47.00 10.05 5.55
N ARG A 27 46.69 11.11 4.79
CA ARG A 27 46.07 10.99 3.46
C ARG A 27 46.95 10.24 2.47
N GLU A 28 48.27 10.37 2.60
CA GLU A 28 49.28 9.69 1.79
C GLU A 28 49.46 8.20 2.15
N GLU A 29 48.90 7.74 3.28
CA GLU A 29 49.02 6.35 3.75
C GLU A 29 47.80 5.50 3.37
N VAL A 30 46.74 6.10 2.82
CA VAL A 30 45.48 5.43 2.48
C VAL A 30 44.97 5.85 1.10
N GLU A 31 44.35 4.91 0.41
CA GLU A 31 43.59 5.16 -0.80
C GLU A 31 42.10 5.18 -0.46
N ALA A 32 41.39 6.21 -0.92
CA ALA A 32 39.95 6.31 -0.72
C ALA A 32 39.22 5.31 -1.63
N ASP A 33 38.16 4.69 -1.11
CA ASP A 33 37.26 3.89 -1.94
C ASP A 33 36.33 4.82 -2.74
N TYR A 34 36.39 4.72 -4.05
CA TYR A 34 35.54 5.48 -4.97
C TYR A 34 34.28 4.72 -5.37
N ASP A 35 34.19 3.44 -5.04
CA ASP A 35 33.07 2.61 -5.41
C ASP A 35 31.81 3.03 -4.63
N VAL A 36 30.70 3.04 -5.34
CA VAL A 36 29.37 3.24 -4.76
C VAL A 36 28.61 1.94 -4.81
N MET A 37 27.81 1.68 -3.77
CA MET A 37 26.94 0.52 -3.79
C MET A 37 25.88 0.67 -4.89
N ASP A 38 25.58 -0.43 -5.57
CA ASP A 38 24.44 -0.53 -6.47
C ASP A 38 23.13 -0.17 -5.74
N THR A 39 22.20 0.45 -6.45
CA THR A 39 20.90 0.86 -5.88
C THR A 39 20.15 -0.32 -5.29
N TRP A 40 20.29 -1.51 -5.89
CA TRP A 40 19.67 -2.73 -5.36
C TRP A 40 20.27 -3.19 -4.04
N ALA A 41 21.53 -2.84 -3.73
CA ALA A 41 22.14 -3.17 -2.44
C ALA A 41 21.48 -2.39 -1.30
N THR A 42 21.18 -1.11 -1.50
CA THR A 42 20.48 -0.27 -0.52
C THR A 42 18.99 -0.60 -0.47
N SER A 43 18.32 -0.76 -1.62
CA SER A 43 16.88 -1.10 -1.62
C SER A 43 16.61 -2.49 -1.04
N ALA A 44 17.58 -3.41 -1.13
CA ALA A 44 17.44 -4.75 -0.57
C ALA A 44 17.22 -4.74 0.95
N VAL A 45 17.77 -3.78 1.68
CA VAL A 45 17.60 -3.67 3.14
C VAL A 45 16.43 -2.75 3.53
N SER A 46 15.52 -2.43 2.60
CA SER A 46 14.42 -1.49 2.88
C SER A 46 13.48 -1.93 4.03
N PRO A 47 13.15 -3.22 4.25
CA PRO A 47 12.33 -3.60 5.40
C PRO A 47 13.02 -3.31 6.73
N GLN A 48 14.31 -3.62 6.82
CA GLN A 48 15.16 -3.32 7.97
C GLN A 48 15.30 -1.82 8.23
N LEU A 49 15.54 -1.02 7.18
CA LEU A 49 15.60 0.43 7.30
C LEU A 49 14.26 1.01 7.78
N SER A 50 13.15 0.54 7.21
CA SER A 50 11.79 0.98 7.59
C SER A 50 11.42 0.60 9.04
N SER A 51 11.97 -0.50 9.53
CA SER A 51 11.78 -0.98 10.90
C SER A 51 12.78 -0.36 11.89
N HIS A 52 13.71 0.48 11.41
CA HIS A 52 14.74 1.16 12.18
C HIS A 52 15.81 0.23 12.77
N GLY A 53 16.11 -0.89 12.10
CA GLY A 53 17.20 -1.77 12.48
C GLY A 53 17.62 -2.73 11.36
N ILE A 54 18.92 -2.86 11.14
CA ILE A 54 19.50 -3.88 10.24
C ILE A 54 19.64 -5.21 10.98
N SER A 55 20.01 -5.14 12.26
CA SER A 55 20.09 -6.30 13.15
C SER A 55 19.83 -5.88 14.59
N THR A 56 19.72 -6.86 15.49
CA THR A 56 19.67 -6.64 16.94
C THR A 56 20.85 -5.82 17.48
N ASN A 57 22.01 -5.86 16.81
CA ASN A 57 23.22 -5.12 17.21
C ASN A 57 23.42 -3.81 16.42
N PHE A 58 22.69 -3.64 15.31
CA PHE A 58 22.77 -2.45 14.47
C PHE A 58 21.37 -1.90 14.23
N ASN A 59 20.90 -1.09 15.17
CA ASN A 59 19.56 -0.51 15.14
C ASN A 59 19.55 0.89 15.76
N VAL A 60 18.53 1.65 15.35
CA VAL A 60 18.19 2.95 15.93
C VAL A 60 17.05 2.77 16.94
N ASP A 61 16.12 1.84 16.67
CA ASP A 61 14.98 1.54 17.54
C ASP A 61 14.65 0.04 17.49
N LEU A 62 15.23 -0.72 18.42
CA LEU A 62 15.03 -2.17 18.52
C LEU A 62 13.56 -2.54 18.80
N ALA A 63 12.84 -1.73 19.57
CA ALA A 63 11.45 -2.01 19.94
C ALA A 63 10.53 -1.90 18.72
N ARG A 64 10.72 -0.87 17.90
CA ARG A 64 10.04 -0.74 16.60
C ARG A 64 10.45 -1.86 15.65
N HIS A 65 11.73 -2.18 15.60
CA HIS A 65 12.23 -3.24 14.74
C HIS A 65 11.53 -4.57 15.03
N ALA A 66 11.51 -4.99 16.29
CA ALA A 66 10.84 -6.21 16.74
C ALA A 66 9.32 -6.23 16.49
N LYS A 67 8.68 -5.05 16.40
CA LYS A 67 7.23 -4.95 16.12
C LYS A 67 6.90 -5.01 14.63
N THR A 68 7.81 -4.55 13.77
CA THR A 68 7.51 -4.29 12.34
C THR A 68 8.27 -5.16 11.37
N PHE A 69 9.28 -5.89 11.84
CA PHE A 69 10.04 -6.87 11.06
C PHE A 69 9.84 -8.28 11.64
N PRO A 70 9.45 -9.29 10.84
CA PRO A 70 9.10 -9.20 9.41
C PRO A 70 7.79 -8.45 9.16
N ALA A 71 7.70 -7.80 7.98
CA ALA A 71 6.47 -7.16 7.55
C ALA A 71 5.36 -8.18 7.22
N ASP A 72 4.09 -7.83 7.35
CA ASP A 72 2.99 -8.77 7.05
C ASP A 72 2.82 -9.01 5.55
N LEU A 73 2.98 -7.96 4.73
CA LEU A 73 2.73 -7.99 3.29
C LEU A 73 3.75 -7.15 2.51
N ARG A 74 4.29 -7.74 1.45
CA ARG A 74 5.10 -7.05 0.44
C ARG A 74 4.38 -6.97 -0.90
N PRO A 75 3.80 -5.83 -1.29
CA PRO A 75 3.21 -5.65 -2.62
C PRO A 75 4.27 -5.22 -3.64
N GLN A 76 4.35 -5.90 -4.78
CA GLN A 76 5.23 -5.50 -5.90
C GLN A 76 4.84 -6.17 -7.22
N ALA A 77 5.38 -5.68 -8.33
CA ALA A 77 5.26 -6.33 -9.63
C ALA A 77 6.27 -7.47 -9.81
N HIS A 78 6.00 -8.37 -10.77
CA HIS A 78 6.86 -9.52 -11.05
C HIS A 78 8.24 -9.15 -11.65
N GLU A 79 8.38 -7.96 -12.22
CA GLU A 79 9.61 -7.53 -12.91
C GLU A 79 10.84 -7.43 -11.99
N ILE A 80 10.62 -7.15 -10.70
CA ILE A 80 11.66 -6.95 -9.68
C ILE A 80 11.75 -8.14 -8.70
N LEU A 81 11.31 -9.33 -9.12
CA LEU A 81 11.47 -10.54 -8.32
C LEU A 81 12.93 -10.99 -8.22
N ARG A 82 13.64 -11.01 -9.35
CA ARG A 82 15.04 -11.49 -9.41
C ARG A 82 16.05 -10.53 -8.77
N THR A 83 15.72 -9.25 -8.73
CA THR A 83 16.53 -8.21 -8.09
C THR A 83 16.01 -7.93 -6.69
N TRP A 84 15.04 -7.03 -6.54
CA TRP A 84 14.62 -6.52 -5.24
C TRP A 84 14.12 -7.60 -4.29
N ALA A 85 13.16 -8.44 -4.71
CA ALA A 85 12.62 -9.45 -3.78
C ALA A 85 13.68 -10.45 -3.35
N PHE A 86 14.43 -11.01 -4.30
CA PHE A 86 15.48 -11.98 -3.99
C PHE A 86 16.59 -11.38 -3.13
N TYR A 87 17.07 -10.17 -3.45
CA TYR A 87 18.14 -9.53 -2.69
C TYR A 87 17.68 -9.18 -1.28
N THR A 88 16.42 -8.73 -1.12
CA THR A 88 15.88 -8.46 0.22
C THR A 88 15.74 -9.73 1.06
N ILE A 89 15.32 -10.85 0.48
CA ILE A 89 15.29 -12.14 1.18
C ILE A 89 16.71 -12.53 1.62
N LEU A 90 17.69 -12.43 0.72
CA LEU A 90 19.08 -12.75 1.02
C LEU A 90 19.65 -11.86 2.13
N LYS A 91 19.38 -10.54 2.09
CA LYS A 91 19.86 -9.59 3.10
C LYS A 91 19.21 -9.83 4.46
N ALA A 92 17.91 -10.11 4.51
CA ALA A 92 17.21 -10.48 5.75
C ALA A 92 17.78 -11.76 6.37
N GLN A 93 18.02 -12.77 5.54
CA GLN A 93 18.64 -14.01 6.01
C GLN A 93 20.08 -13.76 6.48
N LEU A 94 20.86 -12.95 5.77
CA LEU A 94 22.24 -12.62 6.14
C LEU A 94 22.34 -11.87 7.47
N HIS A 95 21.49 -10.86 7.69
CA HIS A 95 21.61 -9.98 8.84
C HIS A 95 20.96 -10.55 10.11
N GLU A 96 19.86 -11.29 9.98
CA GLU A 96 19.06 -11.72 11.15
C GLU A 96 18.55 -13.16 11.06
N ASN A 97 18.90 -13.90 9.99
CA ASN A 97 18.42 -15.27 9.75
C ASN A 97 16.88 -15.37 9.76
N LEU A 98 16.21 -14.34 9.24
CA LEU A 98 14.76 -14.25 9.12
C LEU A 98 14.33 -13.98 7.68
N LEU A 99 13.05 -14.20 7.40
CA LEU A 99 12.41 -13.69 6.19
C LEU A 99 12.05 -12.21 6.38
N PRO A 100 12.05 -11.39 5.31
CA PRO A 100 11.72 -9.97 5.42
C PRO A 100 10.21 -9.69 5.53
N TRP A 101 9.37 -10.65 5.13
CA TRP A 101 7.92 -10.55 5.18
C TRP A 101 7.26 -11.92 5.31
N ARG A 102 6.01 -11.95 5.80
CA ARG A 102 5.18 -13.15 5.90
C ARG A 102 4.53 -13.51 4.57
N ASN A 103 4.04 -12.51 3.83
CA ASN A 103 3.36 -12.68 2.55
C ASN A 103 3.94 -11.75 1.49
N ILE A 104 3.97 -12.20 0.24
CA ILE A 104 4.30 -11.38 -0.94
C ILE A 104 3.14 -11.39 -1.93
N MET A 105 2.71 -10.21 -2.36
CA MET A 105 1.69 -10.04 -3.39
C MET A 105 2.38 -9.60 -4.67
N VAL A 106 2.24 -10.41 -5.72
CA VAL A 106 2.88 -10.18 -7.01
C VAL A 106 1.84 -9.76 -8.06
N SER A 107 1.96 -8.52 -8.54
CA SER A 107 1.12 -7.97 -9.60
C SER A 107 1.72 -8.13 -11.00
N GLY A 108 0.85 -8.10 -12.00
CA GLY A 108 1.19 -7.99 -13.42
C GLY A 108 1.59 -6.57 -13.82
N TRP A 109 1.66 -6.32 -15.13
CA TRP A 109 1.87 -4.98 -15.65
C TRP A 109 0.56 -4.22 -15.71
N CYS A 110 0.63 -2.90 -15.55
CA CYS A 110 -0.39 -2.04 -16.12
C CYS A 110 -0.08 -1.88 -17.62
N LEU A 111 -0.98 -2.35 -18.48
CA LEU A 111 -0.83 -2.29 -19.93
C LEU A 111 -1.64 -1.13 -20.51
N ALA A 112 -1.24 -0.65 -21.68
CA ALA A 112 -2.06 0.27 -22.47
C ALA A 112 -3.36 -0.42 -22.93
N SER A 113 -4.32 0.36 -23.45
CA SER A 113 -5.60 -0.15 -23.95
C SER A 113 -5.46 -1.21 -25.05
N ASP A 114 -4.38 -1.14 -25.82
CA ASP A 114 -4.01 -2.11 -26.86
C ASP A 114 -3.25 -3.34 -26.32
N ARG A 115 -3.14 -3.48 -24.99
CA ARG A 115 -2.39 -4.53 -24.27
C ARG A 115 -0.88 -4.51 -24.51
N SER A 116 -0.33 -3.43 -25.05
CA SER A 116 1.11 -3.26 -25.14
C SER A 116 1.69 -2.70 -23.83
N LYS A 117 2.96 -3.02 -23.56
CA LYS A 117 3.69 -2.39 -22.45
C LYS A 117 3.77 -0.88 -22.70
N MET A 118 3.37 -0.09 -21.71
CA MET A 118 3.47 1.36 -21.74
C MET A 118 4.94 1.79 -21.81
N SER A 119 5.29 2.69 -22.73
CA SER A 119 6.63 3.30 -22.80
C SER A 119 6.61 4.70 -23.40
N LYS A 120 7.50 5.58 -22.92
CA LYS A 120 7.57 6.99 -23.36
C LYS A 120 7.80 7.07 -24.87
N SER A 121 8.63 6.17 -25.40
CA SER A 121 8.95 6.07 -26.84
C SER A 121 7.78 5.67 -27.72
N LYS A 122 6.75 5.00 -27.19
CA LYS A 122 5.57 4.56 -27.95
C LYS A 122 4.41 5.54 -27.88
N GLY A 123 4.50 6.58 -27.05
CA GLY A 123 3.42 7.56 -26.86
C GLY A 123 2.14 6.95 -26.27
N ASN A 124 2.19 5.72 -25.75
CA ASN A 124 1.04 4.97 -25.23
C ASN A 124 0.97 4.98 -23.70
N ILE A 125 1.67 5.91 -23.04
CA ILE A 125 1.63 6.06 -21.59
C ILE A 125 0.33 6.71 -21.21
N ILE A 126 -0.37 6.08 -20.27
CA ILE A 126 -1.44 6.73 -19.53
C ILE A 126 -0.82 7.33 -18.27
N VAL A 127 -0.94 8.65 -18.14
CA VAL A 127 -0.38 9.40 -17.02
C VAL A 127 -1.37 9.33 -15.85
N PRO A 128 -0.96 8.87 -14.66
CA PRO A 128 -1.88 8.73 -13.52
C PRO A 128 -2.64 10.01 -13.17
N GLU A 129 -1.98 11.16 -13.29
CA GLU A 129 -2.55 12.48 -13.00
C GLU A 129 -3.74 12.81 -13.90
N GLU A 130 -3.69 12.43 -15.18
CA GLU A 130 -4.80 12.65 -16.13
C GLU A 130 -6.00 11.79 -15.76
N LEU A 131 -5.78 10.51 -15.40
CA LEU A 131 -6.85 9.62 -14.93
C LEU A 131 -7.49 10.13 -13.65
N LEU A 132 -6.68 10.61 -12.71
CA LEU A 132 -7.15 11.17 -11.44
C LEU A 132 -7.95 12.45 -11.67
N ALA A 133 -7.50 13.33 -12.56
CA ALA A 133 -8.22 14.56 -12.90
C ALA A 133 -9.56 14.27 -13.60
N GLN A 134 -9.59 13.25 -14.46
CA GLN A 134 -10.79 12.90 -15.24
C GLN A 134 -11.83 12.14 -14.42
N TYR A 135 -11.42 11.17 -13.61
CA TYR A 135 -12.32 10.22 -12.95
C TYR A 135 -12.33 10.30 -11.43
N GLY A 136 -11.37 10.98 -10.83
CA GLY A 136 -11.17 11.00 -9.38
C GLY A 136 -10.44 9.76 -8.84
N SER A 137 -9.93 9.89 -7.63
CA SER A 137 -9.10 8.87 -6.96
C SER A 137 -9.85 7.56 -6.72
N ASP A 138 -11.12 7.61 -6.32
CA ASP A 138 -11.90 6.42 -5.99
C ASP A 138 -12.16 5.52 -7.19
N VAL A 139 -12.44 6.10 -8.36
CA VAL A 139 -12.63 5.34 -9.59
C VAL A 139 -11.34 4.62 -9.98
N VAL A 140 -10.19 5.31 -9.91
CA VAL A 140 -8.87 4.73 -10.23
C VAL A 140 -8.49 3.62 -9.24
N ARG A 141 -8.77 3.81 -7.94
CA ARG A 141 -8.53 2.79 -6.89
C ARG A 141 -9.42 1.57 -7.08
N TYR A 142 -10.71 1.77 -7.32
CA TYR A 142 -11.66 0.68 -7.55
C TYR A 142 -11.30 -0.13 -8.79
N TRP A 143 -10.91 0.54 -9.88
CA TRP A 143 -10.41 -0.11 -11.09
C TRP A 143 -9.15 -0.94 -10.79
N SER A 144 -8.18 -0.37 -10.06
CA SER A 144 -6.94 -1.07 -9.69
C SER A 144 -7.21 -2.29 -8.82
N ALA A 145 -8.17 -2.20 -7.88
CA ALA A 145 -8.55 -3.29 -6.99
C ALA A 145 -9.29 -4.44 -7.68
N LYS A 146 -9.91 -4.18 -8.84
CA LYS A 146 -10.53 -5.22 -9.68
C LYS A 146 -9.50 -6.03 -10.48
N SER A 147 -8.22 -5.64 -10.44
CA SER A 147 -7.17 -6.39 -11.12
C SER A 147 -6.96 -7.78 -10.51
N LYS A 148 -6.75 -8.79 -11.36
CA LYS A 148 -6.42 -10.14 -10.89
C LYS A 148 -4.94 -10.20 -10.53
N LEU A 149 -4.62 -10.74 -9.35
CA LEU A 149 -3.23 -10.98 -8.96
C LEU A 149 -2.55 -11.91 -9.97
N GLY A 150 -1.36 -11.51 -10.43
CA GLY A 150 -0.59 -12.25 -11.44
C GLY A 150 -1.13 -12.24 -12.88
N ALA A 151 -2.20 -11.49 -13.19
CA ALA A 151 -2.76 -11.41 -14.54
C ALA A 151 -3.04 -9.97 -14.99
N ASP A 152 -2.82 -9.68 -16.28
CA ASP A 152 -3.09 -8.37 -16.86
C ASP A 152 -4.60 -8.13 -16.93
N SER A 153 -5.06 -6.92 -16.58
CA SER A 153 -6.49 -6.60 -16.44
C SER A 153 -6.94 -5.50 -17.42
N ALA A 154 -8.14 -5.64 -17.98
CA ALA A 154 -8.78 -4.69 -18.91
C ALA A 154 -10.13 -4.17 -18.35
N TYR A 155 -10.47 -2.92 -18.67
CA TYR A 155 -11.64 -2.16 -18.19
C TYR A 155 -12.97 -2.62 -18.84
N SER A 156 -14.11 -2.58 -18.11
CA SER A 156 -15.48 -2.85 -18.59
C SER A 156 -16.56 -2.24 -17.67
N GLU A 157 -17.67 -1.77 -18.26
CA GLU A 157 -18.63 -0.77 -17.72
C GLU A 157 -19.91 -1.32 -17.06
N ASP A 158 -20.15 -2.64 -17.01
CA ASP A 158 -21.47 -3.17 -16.63
C ASP A 158 -21.56 -3.69 -15.19
N VAL A 159 -22.16 -2.94 -14.24
CA VAL A 159 -22.73 -3.49 -12.98
C VAL A 159 -23.96 -2.71 -12.42
N ILE A 160 -25.15 -3.32 -12.62
CA ILE A 160 -26.34 -3.57 -11.74
C ILE A 160 -27.21 -2.41 -11.19
N LYS A 161 -28.50 -2.41 -11.61
CA LYS A 161 -29.66 -1.74 -10.98
C LYS A 161 -30.36 -2.66 -9.96
N ASN A 162 -30.67 -2.14 -8.76
CA ASN A 162 -31.51 -2.80 -7.75
C ASN A 162 -32.86 -2.08 -7.61
N GLU A 163 -33.97 -2.75 -7.96
CA GLU A 163 -35.33 -2.18 -8.02
C GLU A 163 -36.29 -2.72 -6.92
N ILE A 164 -35.88 -3.71 -6.13
CA ILE A 164 -36.80 -4.55 -5.33
C ILE A 164 -37.37 -3.86 -4.07
N THR A 165 -36.74 -2.80 -3.54
CA THR A 165 -37.12 -2.19 -2.25
C THR A 165 -38.00 -0.93 -2.34
N LYS A 166 -38.20 -0.35 -3.53
CA LYS A 166 -38.89 0.94 -3.69
C LYS A 166 -40.34 0.91 -3.20
N ALA A 167 -41.11 -0.12 -3.56
CA ALA A 167 -42.55 -0.16 -3.27
C ALA A 167 -42.87 -0.17 -1.77
N ARG A 168 -42.09 -0.91 -0.97
CA ARG A 168 -42.25 -0.99 0.48
C ARG A 168 -41.70 0.22 1.23
N ALA A 169 -40.54 0.74 0.79
CA ALA A 169 -39.94 1.92 1.41
C ALA A 169 -40.82 3.18 1.22
N TYR A 170 -41.50 3.31 0.08
CA TYR A 170 -42.36 4.47 -0.18
C TYR A 170 -43.78 4.37 0.39
N ASN A 171 -44.20 3.20 0.90
CA ASN A 171 -45.55 2.97 1.45
C ASN A 171 -46.64 3.63 0.59
N LYS A 172 -46.61 3.40 -0.74
CA LYS A 172 -47.42 4.15 -1.72
C LYS A 172 -48.93 4.11 -1.46
N GLU A 173 -49.42 3.13 -0.71
CA GLU A 173 -50.83 2.98 -0.36
C GLU A 173 -51.14 3.35 1.10
N GLY A 174 -50.14 3.65 1.94
CA GLY A 174 -50.32 4.06 3.34
C GLY A 174 -50.86 2.96 4.26
N LEU A 175 -50.68 1.68 3.90
CA LEU A 175 -51.35 0.55 4.54
C LEU A 175 -50.46 -0.26 5.51
N ASP A 176 -49.12 -0.05 5.52
CA ASP A 176 -48.19 -0.89 6.29
C ASP A 176 -46.99 -0.11 6.87
N ASP A 177 -47.25 0.70 7.90
CA ASP A 177 -46.21 1.53 8.55
C ASP A 177 -45.09 0.69 9.20
N LYS A 178 -45.42 -0.49 9.75
CA LYS A 178 -44.42 -1.40 10.33
C LYS A 178 -43.54 -2.02 9.26
N GLY A 179 -44.12 -2.44 8.13
CA GLY A 179 -43.36 -2.95 6.99
C GLY A 179 -42.51 -1.87 6.32
N GLN A 180 -42.99 -0.62 6.27
CA GLN A 180 -42.21 0.53 5.81
C GLN A 180 -40.99 0.77 6.71
N TYR A 181 -41.21 0.85 8.03
CA TYR A 181 -40.11 1.05 9.00
C TYR A 181 -39.08 -0.09 8.92
N SER A 182 -39.53 -1.34 8.87
CA SER A 182 -38.64 -2.49 8.73
C SER A 182 -37.84 -2.44 7.43
N ALA A 183 -38.45 -2.08 6.31
CA ALA A 183 -37.76 -1.97 5.03
C ALA A 183 -36.71 -0.85 5.04
N ILE A 184 -37.02 0.31 5.64
CA ILE A 184 -36.09 1.43 5.80
C ILE A 184 -34.93 1.04 6.71
N ALA A 185 -35.20 0.39 7.85
CA ALA A 185 -34.18 -0.08 8.78
C ALA A 185 -33.23 -1.09 8.13
N THR A 186 -33.76 -2.07 7.38
CA THR A 186 -32.94 -3.04 6.65
C THR A 186 -32.11 -2.36 5.55
N LEU A 187 -32.68 -1.44 4.78
CA LEU A 187 -31.94 -0.71 3.75
C LEU A 187 -30.81 0.11 4.36
N TYR A 188 -31.08 0.79 5.46
CA TYR A 188 -30.09 1.57 6.20
C TYR A 188 -28.92 0.69 6.67
N GLN A 189 -29.21 -0.44 7.33
CA GLN A 189 -28.17 -1.39 7.74
C GLN A 189 -27.36 -1.93 6.56
N ALA A 190 -28.04 -2.31 5.47
CA ALA A 190 -27.37 -2.81 4.27
C ALA A 190 -26.42 -1.76 3.67
N VAL A 191 -26.85 -0.50 3.59
CA VAL A 191 -26.01 0.60 3.11
C VAL A 191 -24.81 0.82 4.04
N GLN A 192 -25.00 0.85 5.36
CA GLN A 192 -23.86 0.99 6.29
C GLN A 192 -22.83 -0.13 6.14
N ILE A 193 -23.28 -1.38 5.99
CA ILE A 193 -22.39 -2.52 5.77
C ILE A 193 -21.63 -2.34 4.45
N LEU A 194 -22.33 -1.98 3.37
CA LEU A 194 -21.70 -1.75 2.07
C LEU A 194 -20.66 -0.63 2.11
N LEU A 195 -20.95 0.48 2.79
CA LEU A 195 -20.00 1.59 2.95
C LEU A 195 -18.74 1.14 3.68
N LYS A 196 -18.87 0.38 4.77
CA LYS A 196 -17.73 -0.17 5.51
C LYS A 196 -16.90 -1.14 4.68
N LEU A 197 -17.55 -2.01 3.91
CA LEU A 197 -16.88 -2.97 3.01
C LEU A 197 -16.16 -2.28 1.85
N LEU A 198 -16.71 -1.18 1.34
CA LEU A 198 -16.17 -0.44 0.22
C LEU A 198 -15.13 0.62 0.63
N ALA A 199 -15.09 1.03 1.90
CA ALA A 199 -14.20 2.08 2.40
C ALA A 199 -12.70 1.87 2.09
N PRO A 200 -12.13 0.63 2.15
CA PRO A 200 -10.76 0.42 1.73
C PRO A 200 -10.50 0.70 0.24
N PHE A 201 -11.54 0.61 -0.60
CA PHE A 201 -11.44 0.72 -2.06
C PHE A 201 -11.82 2.12 -2.58
N ILE A 202 -12.92 2.69 -2.09
CA ILE A 202 -13.49 3.97 -2.54
C ILE A 202 -13.73 4.94 -1.36
N PRO A 203 -12.66 5.32 -0.62
CA PRO A 203 -12.76 6.01 0.67
C PRO A 203 -13.52 7.34 0.61
N HIS A 204 -13.38 8.14 -0.45
CA HIS A 204 -13.95 9.49 -0.49
C HIS A 204 -15.47 9.45 -0.68
N VAL A 205 -15.96 8.64 -1.61
CA VAL A 205 -17.39 8.39 -1.85
C VAL A 205 -18.03 7.76 -0.63
N THR A 206 -17.37 6.78 0.00
CA THR A 206 -17.93 6.15 1.20
C THR A 206 -18.01 7.12 2.37
N GLU A 207 -17.03 7.98 2.55
CA GLU A 207 -17.03 9.01 3.60
C GLU A 207 -18.13 10.05 3.35
N GLU A 208 -18.26 10.54 2.12
CA GLU A 208 -19.30 11.53 1.76
C GLU A 208 -20.72 10.97 2.02
N ILE A 209 -21.00 9.74 1.57
CA ILE A 209 -22.30 9.10 1.82
C ILE A 209 -22.49 8.85 3.32
N TRP A 210 -21.44 8.46 4.05
CA TRP A 210 -21.51 8.26 5.49
C TRP A 210 -21.90 9.54 6.24
N GLN A 211 -21.28 10.67 5.89
CA GLN A 211 -21.60 11.98 6.48
C GLN A 211 -23.05 12.40 6.19
N ILE A 212 -23.53 12.20 4.96
CA ILE A 212 -24.93 12.47 4.58
C ILE A 212 -25.88 11.61 5.41
N LEU A 213 -25.63 10.30 5.51
CA LEU A 213 -26.45 9.39 6.32
C LEU A 213 -26.45 9.80 7.79
N TYR A 214 -25.29 10.16 8.33
CA TYR A 214 -25.17 10.59 9.72
C TYR A 214 -25.97 11.88 10.00
N SER A 215 -25.92 12.86 9.09
CA SER A 215 -26.73 14.09 9.17
C SER A 215 -28.23 13.78 9.17
N ILE A 216 -28.69 12.93 8.26
CA ILE A 216 -30.11 12.55 8.15
C ILE A 216 -30.60 11.87 9.44
N LEU A 217 -29.80 11.00 10.06
CA LEU A 217 -30.18 10.33 11.31
C LEU A 217 -30.33 11.30 12.48
N ASN A 218 -29.41 12.27 12.59
CA ASN A 218 -29.46 13.30 13.62
C ASN A 218 -30.71 14.16 13.47
N GLU A 219 -31.11 14.49 12.25
CA GLU A 219 -32.35 15.23 11.97
C GLU A 219 -33.60 14.39 12.26
N LEU A 220 -33.61 13.11 11.89
CA LEU A 220 -34.77 12.22 12.04
C LEU A 220 -34.91 11.59 13.43
N ARG A 221 -33.95 11.81 14.35
CA ARG A 221 -33.85 11.15 15.67
C ARG A 221 -34.03 9.64 15.62
N LEU A 222 -33.59 9.01 14.53
CA LEU A 222 -33.66 7.57 14.40
C LEU A 222 -32.62 6.93 15.34
N PRO A 223 -32.95 5.82 16.01
CA PRO A 223 -32.02 5.17 16.92
C PRO A 223 -30.76 4.76 16.16
N THR A 224 -29.61 5.27 16.59
CA THR A 224 -28.30 4.78 16.13
C THR A 224 -28.14 3.35 16.66
N LEU A 225 -27.98 2.37 15.76
CA LEU A 225 -27.57 1.04 16.18
C LEU A 225 -26.13 1.12 16.72
N ASP A 226 -25.97 0.73 17.98
CA ASP A 226 -24.67 0.47 18.57
C ASP A 226 -24.14 -0.85 17.98
N LEU A 227 -23.12 -0.73 17.13
CA LEU A 227 -22.53 -1.85 16.38
C LEU A 227 -21.28 -2.41 17.06
N GLU A 228 -20.89 -1.92 18.24
CA GLU A 228 -19.88 -2.61 19.08
C GLU A 228 -20.46 -3.85 19.79
N ALA A 229 -21.76 -4.10 19.63
CA ALA A 229 -22.47 -5.25 20.17
C ALA A 229 -22.50 -6.49 19.25
N VAL A 230 -21.72 -6.53 18.16
CA VAL A 230 -21.58 -7.70 17.26
C VAL A 230 -20.12 -8.08 17.08
#